data_AF-A0A535KJT2-F1
#
_entry.id   AF-A0A535KJT2-F1
#
_cell.length_a   1.000
_cell.length_b   1.000
_cell.length_c   1.000
_cell.angle_alpha   90.00
_cell.angle_beta   90.00
_cell.angle_gamma   90.00
#
_symmetry.space_group_name_H-M   'P 1'
#
loop_
_entity.id
_entity.type
_entity.pdbx_description
1 polymer ?
#
loop_
_entity_poly.entity_id
_entity_poly.type
_entity_poly.pdbx_seq_one_letter_code
_entity_poly.pdbx_strand_id
1 'polypeptide(L)' 'GEAMRKEVELRDRVDSERPVAPLRPAEDAIIIDTDNLDLEQVVDRILDEVRAKK' A
#
# COMPACT_ATOMS: atom_id res chain seq x y z
N GLY A 1 1.51 16.95 -11.65
CA GLY A 1 1.40 17.14 -13.11
C GLY A 1 1.15 15.81 -13.79
N GLU A 2 0.66 15.81 -15.03
CA GLU A 2 0.35 14.60 -15.79
C GLU A 2 1.56 13.64 -15.92
N ALA A 3 2.77 14.19 -16.08
CA ALA A 3 4.00 13.40 -16.13
C ALA A 3 4.28 12.61 -14.83
N MET A 4 4.03 13.22 -13.66
CA MET A 4 4.21 12.56 -12.36
C MET A 4 3.28 11.34 -12.21
N ARG A 5 2.02 11.46 -12.67
CA ARG A 5 1.06 10.33 -12.60
C ARG A 5 1.51 9.18 -13.49
N LYS A 6 1.92 9.48 -14.72
CA LYS A 6 2.43 8.47 -15.67
C LYS A 6 3.68 7.75 -15.14
N GLU A 7 4.57 8.46 -14.45
CA GLU A 7 5.75 7.87 -13.83
C GLU A 7 5.38 6.90 -12.69
N VAL A 8 4.46 7.31 -11.81
CA VAL A 8 3.95 6.46 -10.73
C VAL A 8 3.25 5.22 -11.31
N GLU A 9 2.35 5.39 -12.27
CA GLU A 9 1.64 4.27 -12.93
C GLU A 9 2.61 3.28 -13.60
N LEU A 10 3.65 3.81 -14.27
CA LEU A 10 4.67 2.96 -14.90
C LEU A 10 5.43 2.15 -13.86
N ARG A 11 5.86 2.79 -12.76
CA ARG A 11 6.58 2.11 -11.68
C ARG A 11 5.71 1.04 -11.04
N ASP A 12 4.47 1.37 -10.72
CA ASP A 12 3.55 0.44 -10.04
C ASP A 12 3.28 -0.79 -10.91
N ARG A 13 3.13 -0.62 -12.23
CA ARG A 13 3.02 -1.72 -13.19
C ARG A 13 4.29 -2.57 -13.22
N VAL A 14 5.45 -1.93 -13.34
CA VAL A 14 6.74 -2.65 -13.39
C VAL A 14 6.94 -3.46 -12.11
N ASP A 15 6.73 -2.87 -10.93
CA ASP A 15 6.95 -3.57 -9.66
C ASP A 15 5.99 -4.75 -9.46
N SER A 16 4.75 -4.64 -9.92
CA SER A 16 3.75 -5.71 -9.82
C SER A 16 3.98 -6.86 -10.82
N GLU A 17 4.55 -6.58 -12.00
CA GLU A 17 4.77 -7.56 -13.08
C GLU A 17 6.15 -8.24 -13.02
N ARG A 18 7.01 -7.88 -12.05
CA ARG A 18 8.39 -8.41 -11.98
C ARG A 18 8.42 -9.94 -11.82
N PRO A 19 9.27 -10.66 -12.58
CA PRO A 19 9.33 -12.12 -12.56
C PRO A 19 9.90 -12.70 -11.25
N VAL A 20 10.61 -11.89 -10.46
CA VAL A 20 11.19 -12.27 -9.17
C VAL A 20 10.72 -11.27 -8.12
N ALA A 21 10.13 -11.78 -7.05
CA ALA A 21 9.55 -11.01 -5.95
C ALA A 21 8.64 -9.84 -6.41
N PRO A 22 7.55 -10.14 -7.17
CA PRO A 22 6.60 -9.11 -7.58
C PRO A 22 5.98 -8.43 -6.36
N LEU A 23 5.70 -7.13 -6.48
CA LEU A 23 4.99 -6.39 -5.44
C LEU A 23 3.54 -6.88 -5.39
N ARG A 24 3.20 -7.64 -4.35
CA ARG A 24 1.83 -8.10 -4.07
C ARG A 24 1.61 -8.26 -2.56
N PRO A 25 0.40 -8.03 -2.06
CA PRO A 25 0.06 -8.34 -0.67
C PRO A 25 0.25 -9.84 -0.36
N ALA A 26 0.59 -10.17 0.88
CA ALA A 26 0.52 -11.53 1.38
C ALA A 26 -0.94 -11.99 1.52
N GLU A 27 -1.16 -13.31 1.59
CA GLU A 27 -2.51 -13.89 1.69
C GLU A 27 -3.25 -13.47 2.96
N ASP A 28 -2.51 -13.21 4.04
CA ASP A 28 -3.03 -12.77 5.34
C ASP A 28 -2.83 -11.27 5.60
N ALA A 29 -2.37 -10.53 4.57
CA ALA A 29 -2.14 -9.10 4.69
C ALA A 29 -3.45 -8.34 4.86
N ILE A 30 -3.42 -7.32 5.73
CA ILE A 30 -4.51 -6.36 5.88
C ILE A 30 -4.20 -5.15 4.99
N ILE A 31 -5.12 -4.79 4.11
CA ILE A 31 -5.01 -3.62 3.25
C ILE A 31 -5.57 -2.41 3.98
N ILE A 32 -4.74 -1.38 4.14
CA ILE A 32 -5.13 -0.10 4.72
C ILE A 32 -5.04 0.95 3.59
N ASP A 33 -6.21 1.43 3.15
CA ASP A 33 -6.30 2.56 2.21
C ASP A 33 -6.08 3.87 2.96
N THR A 34 -5.15 4.69 2.46
CA THR A 34 -4.70 5.93 3.08
C THR A 34 -5.04 7.18 2.28
N ASP A 35 -5.77 7.08 1.16
CA ASP A 35 -5.99 8.18 0.21
C ASP A 35 -6.58 9.45 0.87
N ASN A 36 -7.36 9.28 1.94
CA ASN A 36 -8.06 10.37 2.65
C ASN A 36 -7.69 10.44 4.14
N LEU A 37 -6.56 9.85 4.53
CA LEU A 37 -6.10 9.82 5.91
C LEU A 37 -4.88 10.74 6.09
N ASP A 38 -4.84 11.42 7.23
CA ASP A 38 -3.59 12.03 7.69
C ASP A 38 -2.66 10.98 8.34
N LEU A 39 -1.43 11.39 8.64
CA LEU A 39 -0.41 10.48 9.18
C LEU A 39 -0.83 9.86 10.53
N GLU A 40 -1.45 10.64 11.42
CA GLU A 40 -1.86 10.15 12.73
C GLU A 40 -2.96 9.09 12.58
N GLN A 41 -3.93 9.35 11.71
CA GLN A 41 -5.01 8.41 11.37
C GLN A 41 -4.47 7.11 10.76
N VAL A 42 -3.46 7.16 9.89
CA VAL A 42 -2.84 5.95 9.34
C VAL A 42 -2.18 5.13 10.44
N VAL A 43 -1.44 5.77 11.35
CA VAL A 43 -0.77 5.10 12.45
C VAL A 43 -1.78 4.45 13.40
N ASP A 44 -2.86 5.15 13.73
CA ASP A 44 -3.92 4.63 14.57
C ASP A 44 -4.58 3.38 13.95
N ARG A 45 -4.87 3.42 12.65
CA ARG A 45 -5.40 2.25 11.92
C ARG A 45 -4.47 1.04 12.02
N ILE A 46 -3.17 1.24 11.86
CA ILE A 46 -2.19 0.16 11.99
C ILE A 46 -2.22 -0.42 13.42
N LEU A 47 -2.25 0.43 14.45
CA LEU A 47 -2.26 -0.01 15.85
C LEU A 47 -3.52 -0.78 16.21
N ASP A 48 -4.67 -0.39 15.69
CA ASP A 48 -5.94 -1.05 15.95
C ASP A 48 -5.98 -2.48 15.38
N GLU A 49 -5.51 -2.68 14.15
CA GLU A 49 -5.40 -4.00 13.52
C GLU A 49 -4.46 -4.93 14.31
N VAL A 50 -3.34 -4.40 14.82
CA VAL A 50 -2.39 -5.16 15.64
C VAL A 50 -3.00 -5.55 16.99
N ARG A 51 -3.81 -4.67 17.59
CA ARG A 51 -4.49 -4.93 18.87
C ARG A 51 -5.62 -5.96 18.72
N ALA A 52 -6.37 -5.91 17.61
CA ALA A 52 -7.49 -6.80 17.35
C ALA A 52 -7.07 -8.27 17.10
N LYS A 53 -5.81 -8.51 16.72
CA LYS A 53 -5.24 -9.86 16.55
C LYS A 53 -4.78 -10.54 17.85
N LYS A 54 -4.89 -9.87 19.01
CA LYS A 54 -4.63 -10.48 20.33
C LYS A 54 -5.85 -11.20 20.87
#